data_AF-A0A6G9W8D7-F1
#
_entry.id   AF-A0A6G9W8D7-F1
#
_cell.length_a   1.000
_cell.length_b   1.000
_cell.length_c   1.000
_cell.angle_alpha   90.00
_cell.angle_beta   90.00
_cell.angle_gamma   90.00
#
_symmetry.space_group_name_H-M   'P 1'
#
loop_
_entity.id
_entity.type
_entity.pdbx_description
1 polymer ?
#
loop_
_entity_poly.entity_id
_entity_poly.type
_entity_poly.pdbx_seq_one_letter_code
_entity_poly.pdbx_strand_id
1 'polypeptide(L)'
;MPSTATISGIFKDTDGNAVQGGTIVATLVGTDAWEDGTRIVTSEESTTTDANGQWSLSLIVNGEGRNAATTWTFAGYYPGVNKVFDVKGIFIPVALPALLNDLEVTSADNIKAAKNASLVRIITAPNFEVYLALPAGQRRDNDHVLIVPGSL
;
A
#
# COMPACT_ATOMS: atom_id res chain seq x y z
N MET A 1 -9.09 -2.17 -13.82
CA MET A 1 -7.65 -1.83 -13.76
C MET A 1 -7.33 -1.55 -12.31
N PRO A 2 -6.17 -2.00 -11.79
CA PRO A 2 -5.79 -1.69 -10.41
C PRO A 2 -5.64 -0.19 -10.22
N SER A 3 -6.03 0.34 -9.07
CA SER A 3 -5.87 1.77 -8.79
C SER A 3 -4.40 2.12 -8.61
N THR A 4 -4.08 3.38 -8.89
CA THR A 4 -2.71 3.91 -8.76
C THR A 4 -2.68 5.10 -7.80
N ALA A 5 -1.54 5.28 -7.14
CA ALA A 5 -1.22 6.40 -6.27
C ALA A 5 0.03 7.11 -6.79
N THR A 6 0.04 8.44 -6.73
CA THR A 6 1.23 9.23 -7.04
C THR A 6 2.16 9.27 -5.83
N ILE A 7 3.32 8.63 -5.93
CA ILE A 7 4.36 8.67 -4.90
C ILE A 7 5.45 9.65 -5.34
N SER A 8 5.89 10.50 -4.41
CA SER A 8 6.86 11.55 -4.71
C SER A 8 7.90 11.73 -3.60
N GLY A 9 8.98 12.44 -3.94
CA GLY A 9 10.05 12.77 -3.01
C GLY A 9 11.03 13.77 -3.59
N ILE A 10 12.09 14.04 -2.83
CA ILE A 10 13.22 14.87 -3.25
C ILE A 10 14.50 14.07 -3.05
N PHE A 11 15.31 13.97 -4.08
CA PHE A 11 16.62 13.34 -4.03
C PHE A 11 17.70 14.39 -3.77
N LYS A 12 18.38 14.26 -2.63
CA LYS A 12 19.49 15.13 -2.23
C LYS A 12 20.77 14.35 -1.98
N ASP A 13 21.90 15.00 -2.17
CA ASP A 13 23.21 14.49 -1.78
C ASP A 13 23.47 14.70 -0.27
N THR A 14 24.65 14.30 0.20
CA THR A 14 25.05 14.42 1.62
C THR A 14 25.23 15.86 2.08
N ASP A 15 25.45 16.79 1.15
CA ASP A 15 25.60 18.21 1.43
C ASP A 15 24.24 18.95 1.39
N GLY A 16 23.18 18.23 1.05
CA GLY A 16 21.80 18.74 0.97
C GLY A 16 21.45 19.38 -0.38
N ASN A 17 22.32 19.28 -1.39
CA ASN A 17 22.05 19.78 -2.73
C ASN A 17 21.10 18.83 -3.46
N ALA A 18 20.28 19.39 -4.35
CA ALA A 18 19.41 18.60 -5.21
C ALA A 18 20.22 17.78 -6.22
N VAL A 19 19.90 16.50 -6.34
CA VAL A 19 20.49 15.64 -7.37
C VAL A 19 19.64 15.76 -8.61
N GLN A 20 20.11 16.51 -9.62
CA GLN A 20 19.45 16.62 -10.92
C GLN A 20 19.82 15.45 -11.84
N GLY A 21 18.83 14.89 -12.54
CA GLY A 21 19.05 13.81 -13.50
C GLY A 21 19.38 12.46 -12.86
N GLY A 22 19.20 12.31 -11.55
CA GLY A 22 19.25 11.02 -10.89
C GLY A 22 18.04 10.18 -11.25
N THR A 23 18.19 8.85 -11.23
CA THR A 23 17.11 7.93 -11.57
C THR A 23 16.52 7.33 -10.32
N ILE A 24 15.19 7.36 -10.20
CA ILE A 24 14.44 6.65 -9.17
C ILE A 24 13.73 5.48 -9.84
N VAL A 25 13.93 4.28 -9.31
CA VAL A 25 13.29 3.04 -9.78
C VAL A 25 12.47 2.48 -8.63
N ALA A 26 11.19 2.22 -8.87
CA ALA A 26 10.31 1.51 -7.95
C ALA A 26 10.00 0.13 -8.55
N THR A 27 10.28 -0.92 -7.78
CA THR A 27 10.02 -2.30 -8.19
C THR A 27 9.04 -2.94 -7.20
N LEU A 28 7.93 -3.46 -7.72
CA LEU A 28 7.00 -4.31 -7.01
C LEU A 28 7.32 -5.75 -7.37
N VAL A 29 7.72 -6.55 -6.39
CA VAL A 29 7.84 -8.00 -6.55
C VAL A 29 7.09 -8.66 -5.42
N GLY A 30 6.11 -9.49 -5.75
CA GLY A 30 5.48 -10.35 -4.77
C GLY A 30 4.44 -11.27 -5.37
N THR A 31 3.75 -11.99 -4.50
CA THR A 31 2.63 -12.85 -4.85
C THR A 31 1.38 -12.30 -4.21
N ASP A 32 0.33 -12.19 -5.00
CA ASP A 32 -0.98 -11.77 -4.51
C ASP A 32 -2.04 -12.78 -4.91
N ALA A 33 -3.07 -12.90 -4.09
CA ALA A 33 -4.13 -13.88 -4.24
C ALA A 33 -5.41 -13.17 -4.67
N TRP A 34 -5.86 -13.49 -5.88
CA TRP A 34 -7.16 -13.10 -6.41
C TRP A 34 -8.15 -14.26 -6.34
N GLU A 35 -9.42 -13.98 -6.63
CA GLU A 35 -10.50 -14.98 -6.66
C GLU A 35 -10.20 -16.16 -7.60
N ASP A 36 -9.35 -15.97 -8.61
CA ASP A 36 -8.97 -16.99 -9.58
C ASP A 36 -7.59 -17.63 -9.33
N GLY A 37 -6.90 -17.26 -8.25
CA GLY A 37 -5.64 -17.89 -7.82
C GLY A 37 -4.57 -16.91 -7.37
N THR A 38 -3.41 -17.47 -6.98
CA THR A 38 -2.21 -16.68 -6.66
C THR A 38 -1.49 -16.31 -7.94
N ARG A 39 -1.24 -15.02 -8.17
CA ARG A 39 -0.41 -14.55 -9.30
C ARG A 39 0.82 -13.82 -8.78
N ILE A 40 1.92 -13.97 -9.51
CA ILE A 40 3.13 -13.17 -9.27
C ILE A 40 2.88 -11.79 -9.87
N VAL A 41 3.06 -10.75 -9.06
CA VAL A 41 3.05 -9.37 -9.51
C VAL A 41 4.49 -8.89 -9.61
N THR A 42 4.89 -8.59 -10.82
CA THR A 42 6.12 -7.85 -11.10
C THR A 42 5.74 -6.58 -11.84
N SER A 43 6.07 -5.43 -11.26
CA SER A 43 5.97 -4.13 -11.92
C SER A 43 7.23 -3.35 -11.59
N GLU A 44 7.73 -2.61 -12.59
CA GLU A 44 8.87 -1.73 -12.43
C GLU A 44 8.51 -0.41 -13.10
N GLU A 45 8.65 0.68 -12.36
CA GLU A 45 8.40 2.03 -12.83
C GLU A 45 9.63 2.88 -12.51
N SER A 46 9.97 3.81 -13.40
CA SER A 46 11.13 4.66 -13.20
C SER A 46 10.90 6.09 -13.68
N THR A 47 11.62 7.01 -13.06
CA THR A 47 11.56 8.44 -13.38
C THR A 47 12.92 9.08 -13.12
N THR A 48 13.13 10.25 -13.71
CA THR A 48 14.33 11.05 -13.53
C THR A 48 14.01 12.29 -12.70
N THR A 49 14.94 12.67 -11.83
CA THR A 49 14.79 13.86 -11.01
C THR A 49 14.97 15.14 -11.81
N ASP A 50 14.19 16.16 -11.48
CA ASP A 50 14.28 17.49 -12.08
C ASP A 50 15.45 18.32 -11.51
N ALA A 51 15.54 19.60 -11.91
CA ALA A 51 16.58 20.52 -11.44
C ALA A 51 16.54 20.78 -9.91
N ASN A 52 15.39 20.53 -9.26
CA ASN A 52 15.20 20.65 -7.82
C ASN A 52 15.35 19.29 -7.11
N GLY A 53 15.73 18.23 -7.83
CA GLY A 53 15.82 16.87 -7.30
C GLY A 53 14.44 16.22 -7.07
N GLN A 54 13.36 16.86 -7.52
CA GLN A 54 12.00 16.36 -7.34
C GLN A 54 11.73 15.23 -8.31
N TRP A 55 10.95 14.26 -7.84
CA TRP A 55 10.50 13.13 -8.65
C TRP A 55 9.09 12.69 -8.25
N SER A 56 8.41 12.04 -9.18
CA SER A 56 7.13 11.39 -8.91
C SER A 56 6.91 10.16 -9.80
N LEU A 57 6.21 9.17 -9.28
CA LEU A 57 5.83 7.92 -9.95
C LEU A 57 4.36 7.63 -9.67
N SER A 58 3.65 7.08 -10.68
CA SER A 58 2.31 6.53 -10.48
C SER A 58 2.42 5.03 -10.26
N LEU A 59 2.10 4.56 -9.06
CA LEU A 59 2.34 3.18 -8.64
C LEU A 59 1.04 2.49 -8.23
N ILE A 60 0.96 1.18 -8.47
CA ILE A 60 -0.19 0.36 -8.08
C ILE A 60 -0.36 0.32 -6.55
N VAL A 61 -1.60 0.44 -6.10
CA VAL A 61 -2.00 0.32 -4.68
C VAL A 61 -1.90 -1.13 -4.22
N ASN A 62 -1.27 -1.36 -3.06
CA ASN A 62 -1.05 -2.70 -2.51
C ASN A 62 -2.27 -3.26 -1.76
N GLY A 63 -3.14 -2.38 -1.25
CA GLY A 63 -4.32 -2.75 -0.46
C GLY A 63 -5.47 -3.40 -1.24
N GLU A 64 -5.40 -3.47 -2.56
CA GLU A 64 -6.48 -4.02 -3.39
C GLU A 64 -6.50 -5.56 -3.47
N GLY A 65 -5.46 -6.24 -2.97
CA GLY A 65 -5.32 -7.70 -2.99
C GLY A 65 -5.74 -8.39 -1.69
N ARG A 66 -6.17 -9.67 -1.77
CA ARG A 66 -6.64 -10.45 -0.60
C ARG A 66 -5.56 -10.65 0.46
N ASN A 67 -4.29 -10.69 0.05
CA ASN A 67 -3.18 -10.93 0.96
C ASN A 67 -2.51 -9.63 1.46
N ALA A 68 -2.76 -8.49 0.81
CA ALA A 68 -2.20 -7.16 1.13
C ALA A 68 -0.73 -7.22 1.61
N ALA A 69 0.08 -8.06 0.96
CA ALA A 69 1.43 -8.41 1.41
C ALA A 69 2.52 -7.96 0.42
N THR A 70 2.12 -7.58 -0.80
CA THR A 70 3.02 -7.05 -1.82
C THR A 70 3.51 -5.67 -1.40
N THR A 71 4.81 -5.43 -1.51
CA THR A 71 5.44 -4.16 -1.13
C THR A 71 6.40 -3.70 -2.21
N TRP A 72 6.50 -2.39 -2.38
CA TRP A 72 7.45 -1.75 -3.27
C TRP A 72 8.85 -1.69 -2.65
N THR A 73 9.84 -1.74 -3.52
CA THR A 73 11.23 -1.41 -3.24
C THR A 73 11.62 -0.22 -4.11
N PHE A 74 12.16 0.83 -3.51
CA PHE A 74 12.64 2.02 -4.21
C PHE A 74 14.16 2.03 -4.22
N ALA A 75 14.76 2.24 -5.39
CA ALA A 75 16.19 2.42 -5.56
C ALA A 75 16.47 3.77 -6.22
N GLY A 76 17.47 4.48 -5.70
CA GLY A 76 17.98 5.71 -6.30
C GLY A 76 19.37 5.54 -6.87
N TYR A 77 19.60 6.14 -8.03
CA TYR A 77 20.86 6.13 -8.76
C TYR A 77 21.32 7.56 -9.00
N TYR A 78 22.54 7.87 -8.57
CA TYR A 78 23.16 9.16 -8.89
C TYR A 78 23.52 9.19 -10.39
N PRO A 79 23.46 10.36 -11.07
CA PRO A 79 23.81 10.46 -12.49
C PRO A 79 25.18 9.82 -12.82
N GLY A 80 25.18 8.79 -13.68
CA GLY A 80 26.40 8.12 -14.11
C GLY A 80 27.09 7.23 -13.07
N VAL A 81 26.42 6.92 -11.96
CA VAL A 81 26.95 6.07 -10.87
C VAL A 81 26.00 4.90 -10.57
N ASN A 82 26.51 3.89 -9.87
CA ASN A 82 25.71 2.78 -9.34
C ASN A 82 24.70 3.23 -8.27
N LYS A 83 23.78 2.34 -7.91
CA LYS A 83 22.75 2.54 -6.88
C LYS A 83 23.34 3.14 -5.60
N VAL A 84 22.73 4.22 -5.10
CA VAL A 84 23.18 4.92 -3.89
C VAL A 84 22.23 4.76 -2.70
N PHE A 85 20.96 4.41 -2.93
CA PHE A 85 20.06 4.01 -1.86
C PHE A 85 19.08 2.92 -2.31
N ASP A 86 18.52 2.23 -1.33
CA ASP A 86 17.48 1.21 -1.50
C ASP A 86 16.56 1.24 -0.26
N VAL A 87 15.27 1.46 -0.47
CA VAL A 87 14.22 1.48 0.56
C VAL A 87 13.24 0.35 0.25
N LYS A 88 13.05 -0.55 1.21
CA LYS A 88 12.27 -1.79 1.02
C LYS A 88 11.04 -1.81 1.90
N GLY A 89 10.05 -2.58 1.48
CA GLY A 89 8.86 -2.83 2.29
C GLY A 89 7.85 -1.69 2.28
N ILE A 90 7.84 -0.87 1.24
CA ILE A 90 6.92 0.25 1.11
C ILE A 90 5.53 -0.27 0.73
N PHE A 91 4.55 0.03 1.58
CA PHE A 91 3.15 -0.34 1.36
C PHE A 91 2.33 0.89 1.03
N ILE A 92 1.69 0.89 -0.13
CA ILE A 92 0.78 1.93 -0.61
C ILE A 92 -0.65 1.49 -0.29
N PRO A 93 -1.30 2.07 0.73
CA PRO A 93 -2.57 1.55 1.22
C PRO A 93 -3.77 1.95 0.36
N VAL A 94 -3.73 3.13 -0.27
CA VAL A 94 -4.85 3.74 -0.98
C VAL A 94 -4.38 4.54 -2.19
N ALA A 95 -5.29 4.81 -3.11
CA ALA A 95 -5.06 5.61 -4.32
C ALA A 95 -5.02 7.14 -4.03
N LEU A 96 -4.22 7.56 -3.07
CA LEU A 96 -4.00 8.98 -2.73
C LEU A 96 -2.53 9.35 -2.90
N PRO A 97 -2.21 10.59 -3.32
CA PRO A 97 -0.83 11.06 -3.37
C PRO A 97 -0.16 10.96 -1.99
N ALA A 98 1.09 10.51 -1.97
CA ALA A 98 1.87 10.38 -0.74
C ALA A 98 3.36 10.68 -0.98
N LEU A 99 4.05 11.06 0.09
CA LEU A 99 5.51 11.15 0.10
C LEU A 99 6.11 9.79 0.46
N LEU A 100 7.27 9.46 -0.12
CA LEU A 100 7.98 8.22 0.22
C LEU A 100 8.28 8.13 1.73
N ASN A 101 8.72 9.23 2.35
CA ASN A 101 9.04 9.26 3.79
C ASN A 101 7.83 8.97 4.68
N ASP A 102 6.64 9.46 4.32
CA ASP A 102 5.42 9.20 5.11
C ASP A 102 5.05 7.71 5.05
N LEU A 103 5.24 7.09 3.87
CA LEU A 103 5.02 5.67 3.69
C LEU A 103 6.07 4.82 4.40
N GLU A 104 7.34 5.21 4.38
CA GLU A 104 8.42 4.54 5.13
C GLU A 104 8.07 4.39 6.61
N VAL A 105 7.54 5.46 7.21
CA VAL A 105 7.16 5.48 8.63
C VAL A 105 5.93 4.60 8.91
N THR A 106 4.94 4.60 8.01
CA THR A 106 3.62 4.02 8.28
C THR A 106 3.39 2.63 7.68
N SER A 107 4.29 2.13 6.84
CA SER A 107 4.07 0.89 6.06
C SER A 107 3.75 -0.34 6.92
N ALA A 108 4.45 -0.54 8.04
CA ALA A 108 4.19 -1.69 8.92
C ALA A 108 2.77 -1.67 9.51
N ASP A 109 2.32 -0.49 9.96
CA ASP A 109 0.97 -0.30 10.48
C ASP A 109 -0.09 -0.43 9.37
N ASN A 110 0.19 0.09 8.18
CA ASN A 110 -0.70 -0.05 7.02
C ASN A 110 -0.87 -1.51 6.60
N ILE A 111 0.21 -2.31 6.58
CA ILE A 111 0.15 -3.75 6.30
C ILE A 111 -0.71 -4.47 7.35
N LYS A 112 -0.51 -4.15 8.64
CA LYS A 112 -1.31 -4.74 9.72
C LYS A 112 -2.79 -4.35 9.60
N ALA A 113 -3.08 -3.10 9.28
CA ALA A 113 -4.44 -2.61 9.08
C ALA A 113 -5.10 -3.29 7.88
N ALA A 114 -4.40 -3.42 6.74
CA ALA A 114 -4.91 -4.08 5.55
C ALA A 114 -5.21 -5.57 5.79
N LYS A 115 -4.33 -6.28 6.50
CA LYS A 115 -4.58 -7.67 6.92
C LYS A 115 -5.77 -7.78 7.88
N ASN A 116 -5.91 -6.86 8.83
CA ASN A 116 -7.07 -6.85 9.73
C ASN A 116 -8.38 -6.54 9.00
N ALA A 117 -8.33 -5.74 7.93
CA ALA A 117 -9.47 -5.45 7.08
C ALA A 117 -9.86 -6.67 6.21
N SER A 118 -8.92 -7.55 5.85
CA SER A 118 -9.23 -8.77 5.10
C SER A 118 -9.69 -9.95 5.97
N LEU A 119 -9.53 -9.87 7.31
CA LEU A 119 -10.08 -10.86 8.22
C LEU A 119 -11.60 -10.75 8.29
N VAL A 120 -12.29 -11.82 7.92
CA VAL A 120 -13.73 -11.98 8.16
C VAL A 120 -14.00 -11.89 9.67
N ARG A 121 -14.83 -10.91 10.07
CA ARG A 121 -15.29 -10.78 11.45
C ARG A 121 -16.66 -11.45 11.58
N ILE A 122 -16.77 -12.51 12.38
CA ILE A 122 -18.07 -13.15 12.64
C ILE A 122 -18.75 -12.41 13.78
N ILE A 123 -19.97 -11.89 13.53
CA ILE A 123 -20.82 -11.25 14.54
C ILE A 123 -22.05 -12.11 14.75
N THR A 124 -22.33 -12.49 15.99
CA THR A 124 -23.59 -13.13 16.35
C THR A 124 -24.64 -12.10 16.69
N ALA A 125 -25.85 -12.26 16.15
CA ALA A 125 -27.00 -11.43 16.48
C ALA A 125 -28.28 -12.29 16.59
N PRO A 126 -29.24 -11.91 17.46
CA PRO A 126 -30.52 -12.63 17.57
C PRO A 126 -31.37 -12.54 16.29
N ASN A 127 -31.24 -11.44 15.55
CA ASN A 127 -31.83 -11.21 14.24
C ASN A 127 -31.04 -10.09 13.53
N PHE A 128 -31.32 -9.90 12.23
CA PHE A 128 -30.59 -8.94 11.42
C PHE A 128 -30.87 -7.48 11.79
N GLU A 129 -32.07 -7.19 12.31
CA GLU A 129 -32.44 -5.83 12.76
C GLU A 129 -31.58 -5.37 13.95
N VAL A 130 -31.27 -6.27 14.89
CA VAL A 130 -30.38 -5.99 16.02
C VAL A 130 -28.96 -5.67 15.53
N TYR A 131 -28.46 -6.39 14.51
CA TYR A 131 -27.19 -6.05 13.90
C TYR A 131 -27.22 -4.68 13.21
N LEU A 132 -28.28 -4.38 12.44
CA LEU A 132 -28.42 -3.09 11.76
C LEU A 132 -28.58 -1.91 12.72
N ALA A 133 -29.09 -2.15 13.93
CA ALA A 133 -29.21 -1.14 14.99
C ALA A 133 -27.88 -0.80 15.68
N LEU A 134 -26.79 -1.53 15.41
CA LEU A 134 -25.48 -1.21 15.97
C LEU A 134 -24.97 0.16 15.46
N PRO A 135 -24.27 0.94 16.31
CA PRO A 135 -23.61 2.17 15.90
C PRO A 135 -22.71 1.97 14.67
N ALA A 136 -22.60 2.99 13.81
CA ALA A 136 -21.83 2.92 12.57
C ALA A 136 -20.35 2.52 12.79
N GLY A 137 -19.74 2.91 13.91
CA GLY A 137 -18.36 2.49 14.25
C GLY A 137 -18.22 1.04 14.75
N GLN A 138 -19.33 0.33 15.00
CA GLN A 138 -19.35 -1.06 15.45
C GLN A 138 -19.64 -2.07 14.33
N ARG A 139 -20.21 -1.60 13.21
CA ARG A 139 -20.43 -2.37 11.98
C ARG A 139 -19.27 -2.18 11.01
N ARG A 140 -18.91 -3.22 10.27
CA ARG A 140 -17.86 -3.20 9.25
C ARG A 140 -18.33 -3.92 8.00
N ASP A 141 -17.81 -3.51 6.85
CA ASP A 141 -18.16 -4.09 5.55
C ASP A 141 -17.76 -5.58 5.41
N ASN A 142 -16.84 -6.05 6.26
CA ASN A 142 -16.37 -7.44 6.33
C ASN A 142 -17.01 -8.28 7.47
N ASP A 143 -18.07 -7.77 8.11
CA ASP A 143 -18.81 -8.51 9.13
C ASP A 143 -19.66 -9.62 8.49
N HIS A 144 -19.41 -10.87 8.87
CA HIS A 144 -20.31 -11.99 8.61
C HIS A 144 -21.27 -12.16 9.78
N VAL A 145 -22.54 -11.86 9.54
CA VAL A 145 -23.56 -11.94 10.58
C VAL A 145 -24.11 -13.36 10.70
N LEU A 146 -23.80 -14.03 11.80
CA LEU A 146 -24.42 -15.28 12.19
C LEU A 146 -25.67 -14.99 13.01
N ILE A 147 -26.85 -15.22 12.43
CA ILE A 147 -28.09 -15.15 13.18
C ILE A 147 -28.19 -16.39 14.05
N VAL A 148 -28.11 -16.20 15.36
CA VAL A 148 -28.38 -17.24 16.35
C VAL A 148 -29.77 -16.94 16.90
N PRO A 149 -30.83 -17.54 16.32
CA PRO A 149 -32.16 -17.40 16.90
C PRO A 149 -32.09 -17.90 18.33
N GLY A 150 -32.61 -17.10 19.27
CA GLY A 150 -32.47 -17.36 20.70
C GLY A 150 -32.80 -18.81 21.04
N SER A 151 -31.88 -19.47 21.76
CA SER A 151 -32.27 -20.52 22.68
C SER A 151 -33.23 -19.88 23.67
N LEU A 152 -34.48 -20.35 23.68
CA LEU A 152 -35.30 -20.32 24.88
C LEU A 152 -34.73 -21.32 25.90
#